data_AF-A0A174T5D2-F1
#
_entry.id   AF-A0A174T5D2-F1
#
_cell.length_a   1.000
_cell.length_b   1.000
_cell.length_c   1.000
_cell.angle_alpha   90.00
_cell.angle_beta   90.00
_cell.angle_gamma   90.00
#
_symmetry.space_group_name_H-M   'P 1'
#
loop_
_entity.id
_entity.type
_entity.pdbx_description
1 polymer ?
#
loop_
_entity_poly.entity_id
_entity_poly.type
_entity_poly.pdbx_seq_one_letter_code
_entity_poly.pdbx_strand_id
1 'polypeptide(L)'
;MKRKSNCLATILFLIYLALLVWIILFKLQFSISDLDKVRSINVIPFHYDKEIGAAFHLTEVLENFLIFVPMGIYLQMLLPRTKLYVKFMLIAGTSFLLETMQYILAVGRSDVTDVLTNTAGGLLGLAVYSMAARLIGNRIKANRLFSILAGIVSVVVIGLLGFLLFANR
;
A
#
# COMPACT_ATOMS: atom_id res chain seq x y z
N MET A 1 2.37 -1.42 -31.55
CA MET A 1 1.92 -0.16 -30.89
C MET A 1 2.87 0.20 -29.76
N LYS A 2 3.70 1.22 -29.99
CA LYS A 2 4.79 1.67 -29.09
C LYS A 2 4.24 2.06 -27.71
N ARG A 3 4.95 1.63 -26.67
CA ARG A 3 4.77 2.00 -25.26
C ARG A 3 4.89 3.53 -25.16
N LYS A 4 3.79 4.27 -25.26
CA LYS A 4 3.73 5.61 -24.65
C LYS A 4 3.85 5.32 -23.15
N SER A 5 5.08 5.30 -22.66
CA SER A 5 5.37 5.05 -21.26
C SER A 5 4.61 6.10 -20.48
N ASN A 6 3.70 5.67 -19.59
CA ASN A 6 3.00 6.58 -18.69
C ASN A 6 4.00 7.04 -17.63
N CYS A 7 4.99 7.84 -18.03
CA CYS A 7 6.13 8.26 -17.21
C CYS A 7 5.64 8.81 -15.85
N LEU A 8 4.61 9.66 -15.89
CA LEU A 8 3.94 10.17 -14.70
C LEU A 8 3.42 9.05 -13.78
N ALA A 9 2.68 8.07 -14.30
CA ALA A 9 2.15 6.97 -13.50
C ALA A 9 3.27 6.11 -12.90
N THR A 10 4.39 5.92 -13.63
CA THR A 10 5.56 5.22 -13.10
C THR A 10 6.21 6.02 -11.96
N ILE A 11 6.40 7.32 -12.12
CA ILE A 11 6.96 8.19 -11.08
C ILE A 11 6.06 8.17 -9.84
N LEU A 12 4.75 8.36 -10.00
CA LEU A 12 3.78 8.31 -8.91
C LEU A 12 3.74 6.94 -8.23
N PHE A 13 3.90 5.86 -8.98
CA PHE A 13 4.00 4.52 -8.43
C PHE A 13 5.27 4.33 -7.58
N LEU A 14 6.41 4.86 -8.02
CA LEU A 14 7.66 4.80 -7.24
C LEU A 14 7.57 5.64 -5.97
N ILE A 15 6.97 6.83 -6.03
CA ILE A 15 6.69 7.66 -4.84
C ILE A 15 5.79 6.89 -3.88
N TYR A 16 4.70 6.30 -4.39
CA TYR A 16 3.80 5.46 -3.61
C TYR A 16 4.53 4.29 -2.95
N LEU A 17 5.38 3.54 -3.67
CA LEU A 17 6.14 2.43 -3.10
C LEU A 17 7.09 2.88 -2.00
N ALA A 18 7.78 4.02 -2.18
CA ALA A 18 8.65 4.58 -1.16
C ALA A 18 7.85 4.95 0.10
N LEU A 19 6.69 5.59 -0.06
CA LEU A 19 5.78 5.91 1.06
C LEU A 19 5.22 4.65 1.71
N LEU A 20 4.84 3.63 0.93
CA LEU A 20 4.31 2.36 1.43
C LEU A 20 5.35 1.66 2.33
N VAL A 21 6.58 1.50 1.84
CA VAL A 21 7.69 0.94 2.61
C VAL A 21 7.92 1.75 3.88
N TRP A 22 7.91 3.08 3.75
CA TRP A 22 8.18 3.95 4.89
C TRP A 22 7.10 3.89 5.97
N ILE A 23 5.82 3.93 5.58
CA ILE A 23 4.67 3.82 6.49
C ILE A 23 4.65 2.46 7.18
N ILE A 24 4.82 1.36 6.44
CA ILE A 24 4.69 0.01 7.00
C ILE A 24 5.90 -0.38 7.84
N LEU A 25 7.13 -0.15 7.34
CA LEU A 25 8.33 -0.58 8.05
C LEU A 25 8.71 0.35 9.20
N PHE A 26 8.44 1.65 9.09
CA PHE A 26 8.91 2.61 10.08
C PHE A 26 7.77 3.30 10.83
N LYS A 27 6.49 2.96 10.57
CA LYS A 27 5.32 3.55 11.24
C LYS A 27 5.35 5.09 11.27
N LEU A 28 5.79 5.71 10.16
CA LEU A 28 6.00 7.17 10.01
C LEU A 28 7.11 7.78 10.90
N GLN A 29 7.88 6.97 11.63
CA GLN A 29 9.01 7.44 12.40
C GLN A 29 10.19 7.78 11.48
N PHE A 30 10.92 8.83 11.84
CA PHE A 30 12.11 9.30 11.11
C PHE A 30 13.41 8.79 11.74
N SER A 31 13.38 8.46 13.04
CA SER A 31 14.53 7.89 13.74
C SER A 31 14.32 6.42 14.03
N ILE A 32 15.36 5.63 13.74
CA ILE A 32 15.40 4.19 14.06
C ILE A 32 15.49 3.99 15.58
N SER A 33 15.98 4.99 16.34
CA SER A 33 16.04 4.94 17.80
C SER A 33 14.67 4.97 18.47
N ASP A 34 13.69 5.57 17.80
CA ASP A 34 12.34 5.84 18.34
C ASP A 34 11.36 4.73 17.94
N LEU A 35 11.86 3.70 17.24
CA LEU A 35 11.10 2.50 16.92
C LEU A 35 11.09 1.57 18.13
N ASP A 36 9.90 1.16 18.55
CA ASP A 36 9.73 0.09 19.52
C ASP A 36 10.37 -1.20 18.99
N LYS A 37 11.49 -1.60 19.60
CA LYS A 37 12.26 -2.81 19.23
C LYS A 37 11.65 -4.09 19.82
N VAL A 38 10.33 -4.21 19.75
CA VAL A 38 9.60 -5.39 20.23
C VAL A 38 9.37 -6.31 19.05
N ARG A 39 9.81 -7.57 19.19
CA ARG A 39 9.52 -8.65 18.23
C ARG A 39 8.36 -9.48 18.74
N SER A 40 7.25 -9.44 18.02
CA SER A 40 6.15 -10.38 18.22
C SER A 40 5.70 -10.95 16.87
N ILE A 41 5.32 -12.23 16.86
CA ILE A 41 4.82 -12.90 15.65
C ILE A 41 3.42 -13.44 15.96
N ASN A 42 2.46 -13.13 15.11
CA ASN A 42 1.14 -13.71 15.08
C ASN A 42 0.97 -14.55 13.82
N VAL A 43 1.09 -15.87 13.98
CA VAL A 43 0.97 -16.81 12.86
C VAL A 43 -0.48 -17.24 12.66
N ILE A 44 -1.36 -17.00 13.64
CA ILE A 44 -2.77 -17.41 13.59
C ILE A 44 -3.58 -16.24 13.02
N PRO A 45 -4.16 -16.37 11.81
CA PRO A 45 -4.97 -15.32 11.22
C PRO A 45 -6.16 -14.98 12.13
N PHE A 46 -6.39 -13.69 12.36
CA PHE A 46 -7.49 -13.17 13.19
C PHE A 46 -7.44 -13.59 14.66
N HIS A 47 -6.28 -13.98 15.18
CA HIS A 47 -6.09 -14.22 16.61
C HIS A 47 -5.72 -12.91 17.31
N TYR A 48 -6.69 -12.36 18.05
CA TYR A 48 -6.55 -11.10 18.76
C TYR A 48 -6.47 -11.34 20.27
N ASP A 49 -5.49 -10.71 20.92
CA ASP A 49 -5.38 -10.70 22.36
C ASP A 49 -6.58 -9.93 22.92
N LYS A 50 -7.43 -10.59 23.71
CA LYS A 50 -8.72 -10.04 24.20
C LYS A 50 -8.56 -8.76 25.04
N GLU A 51 -7.35 -8.44 25.49
CA GLU A 51 -7.02 -7.25 26.26
C GLU A 51 -6.91 -5.98 25.38
N ILE A 52 -6.61 -6.14 24.09
CA ILE A 52 -6.57 -5.05 23.12
C ILE A 52 -7.92 -5.03 22.41
N GLY A 53 -8.71 -3.98 22.63
CA GLY A 53 -10.10 -3.93 22.20
C GLY A 53 -10.29 -4.19 20.70
N ALA A 54 -11.33 -4.96 20.35
CA ALA A 54 -11.62 -5.38 18.96
C ALA A 54 -11.68 -4.22 17.94
N ALA A 55 -12.05 -3.01 18.38
CA ALA A 55 -12.10 -1.83 17.55
C ALA A 55 -10.70 -1.39 17.04
N PHE A 56 -9.66 -1.56 17.86
CA PHE A 56 -8.28 -1.23 17.50
C PHE A 56 -7.79 -2.13 16.36
N HIS A 57 -7.98 -3.44 16.51
CA HIS A 57 -7.61 -4.43 15.50
C HIS A 57 -8.39 -4.28 14.18
N LEU A 58 -9.67 -3.92 14.25
CA LEU A 58 -10.44 -3.60 13.03
C LEU A 58 -9.88 -2.39 12.30
N THR A 59 -9.35 -1.40 13.04
CA THR A 59 -8.74 -0.21 12.45
C THR A 59 -7.44 -0.56 11.75
N GLU A 60 -6.56 -1.33 12.40
CA GLU A 60 -5.30 -1.82 11.79
C GLU A 60 -5.57 -2.63 10.50
N VAL A 61 -6.52 -3.56 10.56
CA VAL A 61 -6.94 -4.36 9.39
C VAL A 61 -7.43 -3.47 8.24
N LEU A 62 -8.21 -2.44 8.56
CA LEU A 62 -8.77 -1.52 7.57
C LEU A 62 -7.70 -0.60 6.97
N GLU A 63 -6.75 -0.13 7.78
CA GLU A 63 -5.61 0.66 7.32
C GLU A 63 -4.70 -0.13 6.38
N ASN A 64 -4.35 -1.35 6.75
CA ASN A 64 -3.57 -2.28 5.92
C ASN A 64 -4.30 -2.64 4.62
N PHE A 65 -5.61 -2.90 4.71
CA PHE A 65 -6.43 -3.10 3.52
C PHE A 65 -6.42 -1.88 2.59
N LEU A 66 -6.65 -0.67 3.12
CA LEU A 66 -6.74 0.55 2.31
C LEU A 66 -5.40 0.97 1.70
N ILE A 67 -4.29 0.83 2.44
CA ILE A 67 -2.97 1.27 1.97
C ILE A 67 -2.49 0.46 0.74
N PHE A 68 -2.98 -0.77 0.57
CA PHE A 68 -2.67 -1.60 -0.59
C PHE A 68 -3.60 -1.40 -1.79
N VAL A 69 -4.73 -0.70 -1.67
CA VAL A 69 -5.63 -0.42 -2.81
C VAL A 69 -4.90 0.29 -3.97
N PRO A 70 -4.06 1.33 -3.74
CA PRO A 70 -3.31 1.96 -4.82
C PRO A 70 -2.37 1.00 -5.56
N MET A 71 -1.77 0.00 -4.89
CA MET A 71 -0.93 -1.02 -5.54
C MET A 71 -1.68 -1.70 -6.68
N GLY A 72 -2.91 -2.15 -6.43
CA GLY A 72 -3.76 -2.75 -7.45
C GLY A 72 -4.04 -1.81 -8.62
N ILE A 73 -4.41 -0.56 -8.32
CA ILE A 73 -4.69 0.47 -9.34
C ILE A 73 -3.46 0.66 -10.25
N TYR A 74 -2.27 0.86 -9.66
CA TYR A 74 -1.03 1.06 -10.41
C TYR A 74 -0.66 -0.16 -11.25
N LEU A 75 -0.76 -1.37 -10.71
CA LEU A 75 -0.50 -2.59 -11.47
C LEU A 75 -1.43 -2.72 -12.67
N GLN A 76 -2.69 -2.32 -12.54
CA GLN A 76 -3.63 -2.36 -13.67
C GLN A 76 -3.35 -1.26 -14.71
N MET A 77 -2.84 -0.10 -14.29
CA MET A 77 -2.41 1.01 -15.16
C MET A 77 -1.10 0.71 -15.92
N LEU A 78 -0.10 0.18 -15.22
CA LEU A 78 1.27 0.00 -15.72
C LEU A 78 1.45 -1.35 -16.42
N LEU A 79 0.74 -2.39 -15.97
CA LEU A 79 0.82 -3.75 -16.50
C LEU A 79 -0.53 -4.25 -17.04
N PRO A 80 -1.21 -3.52 -17.96
CA PRO A 80 -2.58 -3.85 -18.38
C PRO A 80 -2.70 -5.18 -19.12
N ARG A 81 -1.62 -5.65 -19.75
CA ARG A 81 -1.56 -6.92 -20.50
C ARG A 81 -1.08 -8.12 -19.68
N THR A 82 -0.63 -7.87 -18.45
CA THR A 82 -0.14 -8.93 -17.56
C THR A 82 -1.31 -9.71 -16.97
N LYS A 83 -1.14 -11.04 -16.91
CA LYS A 83 -2.15 -11.97 -16.38
C LYS A 83 -2.48 -11.68 -14.92
N LEU A 84 -3.71 -11.98 -14.51
CA LEU A 84 -4.19 -11.67 -13.15
C LEU A 84 -3.37 -12.37 -12.05
N TYR A 85 -2.99 -13.63 -12.23
CA TYR A 85 -2.20 -14.36 -11.22
C TYR A 85 -0.83 -13.73 -10.98
N VAL A 86 -0.20 -13.13 -12.00
CA VAL A 86 1.09 -12.43 -11.83
C VAL A 86 0.90 -11.16 -10.99
N LYS A 87 -0.20 -10.43 -11.21
CA LYS A 87 -0.53 -9.25 -10.39
C LYS A 87 -0.84 -9.64 -8.94
N PHE A 88 -1.57 -10.73 -8.75
CA PHE A 88 -1.81 -11.31 -7.43
C PHE A 88 -0.49 -11.68 -6.74
N MET A 89 0.42 -12.39 -7.43
CA MET A 89 1.74 -12.73 -6.89
C MET A 89 2.58 -11.49 -6.55
N LEU A 90 2.50 -10.41 -7.35
CA LEU A 90 3.18 -9.16 -7.04
C LEU A 90 2.61 -8.49 -5.78
N ILE A 91 1.29 -8.43 -5.65
CA ILE A 91 0.64 -7.84 -4.46
C ILE A 91 0.96 -8.67 -3.21
N ALA A 92 0.67 -9.97 -3.24
CA ALA A 92 0.90 -10.88 -2.12
C ALA A 92 2.39 -10.99 -1.78
N GLY A 93 3.26 -11.05 -2.79
CA GLY A 93 4.70 -11.08 -2.62
C GLY A 93 5.26 -9.80 -2.01
N THR A 94 4.77 -8.62 -2.42
CA THR A 94 5.13 -7.35 -1.76
C THR A 94 4.67 -7.34 -0.31
N SER A 95 3.44 -7.76 -0.03
CA SER A 95 2.96 -7.80 1.35
C SER A 95 3.77 -8.75 2.23
N PHE A 96 4.03 -9.96 1.74
CA PHE A 96 4.85 -10.95 2.47
C PHE A 96 6.28 -10.46 2.69
N LEU A 97 6.85 -9.75 1.71
CA LEU A 97 8.19 -9.17 1.85
C LEU A 97 8.22 -8.09 2.94
N LEU A 98 7.23 -7.18 2.96
CA LEU A 98 7.15 -6.13 3.98
C LEU A 98 7.01 -6.75 5.38
N GLU A 99 6.14 -7.72 5.52
CA GLU A 99 5.92 -8.50 6.74
C GLU A 99 7.22 -9.15 7.25
N THR A 100 7.94 -9.82 6.34
CA THR A 100 9.23 -10.45 6.64
C THR A 100 10.28 -9.42 7.05
N MET A 101 10.28 -8.24 6.41
CA MET A 101 11.20 -7.15 6.77
C MET A 101 10.87 -6.55 8.14
N GLN A 102 9.59 -6.37 8.50
CA GLN A 102 9.19 -5.90 9.84
C GLN A 102 9.70 -6.87 10.92
N TYR A 103 9.55 -8.17 10.69
CA TYR A 103 10.08 -9.19 11.59
C TYR A 103 11.62 -9.12 11.74
N ILE A 104 12.35 -9.08 10.62
CA ILE A 104 13.83 -9.04 10.62
C ILE A 104 14.33 -7.77 11.32
N LEU A 105 13.74 -6.62 11.00
CA LEU A 105 14.13 -5.31 11.54
C LEU A 105 13.69 -5.12 13.00
N ALA A 106 12.92 -6.04 13.57
CA ALA A 106 12.36 -5.93 14.92
C ALA A 106 11.43 -4.73 15.10
N VAL A 107 10.75 -4.31 14.03
CA VAL A 107 9.89 -3.12 14.04
C VAL A 107 8.43 -3.56 14.03
N GLY A 108 7.93 -3.96 15.19
CA GLY A 108 6.52 -4.26 15.41
C GLY A 108 6.14 -5.74 15.42
N ARG A 109 4.83 -5.98 15.31
CA ARG A 109 4.20 -7.31 15.30
C ARG A 109 4.11 -7.78 13.86
N SER A 110 4.64 -8.97 13.61
CA SER A 110 4.46 -9.60 12.32
C SER A 110 3.17 -10.42 12.30
N ASP A 111 2.22 -10.17 11.39
CA ASP A 111 0.90 -10.82 11.37
C ASP A 111 0.51 -11.39 9.99
N VAL A 112 0.14 -12.67 9.93
CA VAL A 112 -0.39 -13.31 8.71
C VAL A 112 -1.69 -12.64 8.25
N THR A 113 -2.46 -12.08 9.18
CA THR A 113 -3.67 -11.29 8.91
C THR A 113 -3.33 -10.10 8.00
N ASP A 114 -2.19 -9.45 8.22
CA ASP A 114 -1.78 -8.28 7.43
C ASP A 114 -1.43 -8.68 6.00
N VAL A 115 -0.79 -9.83 5.79
CA VAL A 115 -0.56 -10.37 4.45
C VAL A 115 -1.87 -10.60 3.68
N LEU A 116 -2.89 -11.14 4.36
CA LEU A 116 -4.18 -11.40 3.76
C LEU A 116 -4.95 -10.11 3.46
N THR A 117 -5.00 -9.17 4.41
CA THR A 117 -5.74 -7.91 4.28
C THR A 117 -5.11 -6.99 3.23
N ASN A 118 -3.78 -6.88 3.21
CA ASN A 118 -3.03 -6.18 2.16
C ASN A 118 -3.28 -6.78 0.79
N THR A 119 -3.27 -8.12 0.70
CA THR A 119 -3.56 -8.82 -0.56
C THR A 119 -4.99 -8.53 -1.04
N ALA A 120 -5.97 -8.57 -0.13
CA ALA A 120 -7.36 -8.24 -0.43
C ALA A 120 -7.51 -6.77 -0.88
N GLY A 121 -6.82 -5.85 -0.24
CA GLY A 121 -6.76 -4.43 -0.61
C GLY A 121 -6.24 -4.23 -2.03
N GLY A 122 -5.12 -4.87 -2.37
CA GLY A 122 -4.57 -4.83 -3.72
C GLY A 122 -5.51 -5.43 -4.78
N LEU A 123 -6.20 -6.53 -4.45
CA LEU A 123 -7.22 -7.10 -5.34
C LEU A 123 -8.41 -6.15 -5.55
N LEU A 124 -8.86 -5.46 -4.48
CA LEU A 124 -9.88 -4.43 -4.61
C LEU A 124 -9.40 -3.31 -5.55
N GLY A 125 -8.15 -2.86 -5.43
CA GLY A 125 -7.56 -1.87 -6.33
C GLY A 125 -7.60 -2.29 -7.81
N LEU A 126 -7.30 -3.56 -8.10
CA LEU A 126 -7.42 -4.12 -9.47
C LEU A 126 -8.86 -4.05 -9.97
N ALA A 127 -9.83 -4.40 -9.11
CA ALA A 127 -11.25 -4.38 -9.43
C ALA A 127 -11.74 -2.94 -9.68
N VAL A 128 -11.45 -2.01 -8.76
CA VAL A 128 -11.83 -0.59 -8.84
C VAL A 128 -11.37 0.03 -10.15
N TYR A 129 -10.07 -0.09 -10.49
CA TYR A 129 -9.58 0.46 -11.74
C TYR A 129 -10.21 -0.22 -12.97
N SER A 130 -10.39 -1.54 -12.92
CA SER A 130 -10.98 -2.27 -14.05
C SER A 130 -12.43 -1.89 -14.29
N MET A 131 -13.23 -1.69 -13.23
CA MET A 131 -14.60 -1.20 -13.31
C MET A 131 -14.64 0.23 -13.84
N ALA A 132 -13.85 1.14 -13.27
CA ALA A 132 -13.78 2.53 -13.73
C ALA A 132 -13.36 2.63 -15.20
N ALA A 133 -12.37 1.85 -15.63
CA ALA A 133 -11.94 1.82 -17.03
C ALA A 133 -13.00 1.28 -17.99
N ARG A 134 -13.83 0.31 -17.53
CA ARG A 134 -14.98 -0.19 -18.30
C ARG A 134 -16.08 0.88 -18.40
N LEU A 135 -16.43 1.54 -17.30
CA LEU A 135 -17.44 2.60 -17.25
C LEU A 135 -17.05 3.81 -18.12
N ILE A 136 -15.78 4.20 -18.09
CA ILE A 136 -15.26 5.30 -18.92
C ILE A 136 -15.17 4.90 -20.40
N GLY A 137 -15.11 3.60 -20.71
CA GLY A 137 -14.93 3.08 -22.07
C GLY A 137 -13.58 3.38 -22.72
N ASN A 138 -12.69 4.12 -22.04
CA ASN A 138 -11.39 4.52 -22.57
C ASN A 138 -10.30 4.46 -21.50
N ARG A 139 -9.39 3.48 -21.64
CA ARG A 139 -8.25 3.25 -20.73
C ARG A 139 -7.30 4.45 -20.63
N ILE A 140 -7.17 5.27 -21.67
CA ILE A 140 -6.31 6.47 -21.66
C ILE A 140 -6.92 7.54 -20.74
N LYS A 141 -8.24 7.77 -20.86
CA LYS A 141 -8.96 8.69 -19.97
C LYS A 141 -8.94 8.20 -18.52
N ALA A 142 -9.16 6.90 -18.30
CA ALA A 142 -9.05 6.30 -16.98
C ALA A 142 -7.65 6.46 -16.37
N ASN A 143 -6.58 6.16 -17.15
CA ASN A 143 -5.19 6.38 -16.73
C ASN A 143 -4.95 7.83 -16.31
N ARG A 144 -5.44 8.80 -17.10
CA ARG A 144 -5.28 10.22 -16.80
C ARG A 144 -6.01 10.60 -15.52
N LEU A 145 -7.25 10.14 -15.33
CA LEU A 145 -8.03 10.39 -14.11
C LEU A 145 -7.29 9.88 -12.87
N PHE A 146 -6.91 8.61 -12.85
CA PHE A 146 -6.21 8.02 -11.70
C PHE A 146 -4.84 8.65 -11.48
N SER A 147 -4.12 9.05 -12.54
CA SER A 147 -2.83 9.75 -12.37
C SER A 147 -3.01 11.15 -11.76
N ILE A 148 -4.07 11.88 -12.14
CA ILE A 148 -4.36 13.20 -11.54
C ILE A 148 -4.75 13.03 -10.08
N LEU A 149 -5.66 12.11 -9.77
CA LEU A 149 -6.09 11.83 -8.40
C LEU A 149 -4.89 11.42 -7.53
N ALA A 150 -4.08 10.48 -8.02
CA ALA A 150 -2.87 10.05 -7.33
C ALA A 150 -1.88 11.20 -7.14
N GLY A 151 -1.68 12.05 -8.15
CA GLY A 151 -0.82 13.23 -8.05
C GLY A 151 -1.28 14.20 -6.96
N ILE A 152 -2.59 14.50 -6.89
CA ILE A 152 -3.16 15.36 -5.84
C ILE A 152 -2.91 14.73 -4.46
N VAL A 153 -3.23 13.45 -4.29
CA VAL A 153 -3.01 12.74 -3.01
C VAL A 153 -1.54 12.74 -2.62
N SER A 154 -0.63 12.46 -3.55
CA SER A 154 0.82 12.49 -3.28
C SER A 154 1.29 13.87 -2.84
N VAL A 155 0.84 14.94 -3.49
CA VAL A 155 1.20 16.32 -3.10
C VAL A 155 0.67 16.65 -1.71
N VAL A 156 -0.57 16.28 -1.40
CA VAL A 156 -1.17 16.50 -0.07
C VAL A 156 -0.40 15.74 1.00
N VAL A 157 -0.14 14.45 0.80
CA VAL A 157 0.57 13.61 1.77
C VAL A 157 1.99 14.12 2.00
N ILE A 158 2.75 14.40 0.93
CA ILE A 158 4.12 14.94 1.06
C ILE A 158 4.11 16.33 1.72
N GLY A 159 3.13 17.17 1.39
CA GLY A 159 2.98 18.51 1.99
C GLY A 159 2.67 18.43 3.49
N LEU A 160 1.76 17.54 3.89
CA LEU A 160 1.43 17.30 5.31
C LEU A 160 2.64 16.73 6.07
N LEU A 161 3.37 15.77 5.49
CA LEU A 161 4.59 15.24 6.09
C LEU A 161 5.67 16.32 6.23
N GLY A 162 5.84 17.17 5.22
CA GLY A 162 6.76 18.31 5.28
C GLY A 162 6.37 19.31 6.37
N PHE A 163 5.07 19.58 6.53
CA PHE A 163 4.57 20.43 7.60
C PHE A 163 4.80 19.82 8.99
N LEU A 164 4.50 18.53 9.17
CA LEU A 164 4.76 17.83 10.44
C LEU A 164 6.24 17.85 10.80
N LEU A 165 7.12 17.63 9.83
CA LEU A 165 8.57 17.73 10.03
C LEU A 165 9.03 19.14 10.42
N PHE A 166 8.43 20.16 9.84
CA PHE A 166 8.76 21.54 10.18
C PHE A 166 8.24 21.92 11.57
N ALA A 167 7.03 21.48 11.92
CA ALA A 167 6.40 21.77 13.20
C ALA A 167 7.02 20.99 14.38
N ASN A 168 7.65 19.85 14.11
CA ASN A 168 8.29 18.98 15.11
C ASN A 168 9.81 19.15 15.18
N ARG A 169 10.36 20.21 14.58
CA ARG A 169 11.73 20.70 14.80
C ARG A 169 11.75 21.73 15.92
#